data_AF-A0A970M2T4-F1
#
_entry.id   AF-A0A970M2T4-F1
#
_cell.length_a   1.000
_cell.length_b   1.000
_cell.length_c   1.000
_cell.angle_alpha   90.00
_cell.angle_beta   90.00
_cell.angle_gamma   90.00
#
_symmetry.space_group_name_H-M   'P 1'
#
loop_
_entity.id
_entity.type
_entity.pdbx_description
1 polymer ?
#
loop_
_entity_poly.entity_id
_entity_poly.type
_entity_poly.pdbx_seq_one_letter_code
_entity_poly.pdbx_strand_id
1 'polypeptide(L)'
;CDAREHDAWPGLDISRARKAADDTRAHAVEQLKQVRYFWKQARWLTERFPEARLRDVEGLVKLVDLAEIEANDWSLTPGRYVGIAPEEEDEDFDFEEAMRDIHVELEDLNAEAVQLAATIKKNFEELGI
;
A
#
# COMPACT_ATOMS: atom_id res chain seq x y z
N CYS A 1 8.02 37.43 21.57
CA CYS A 1 9.36 37.66 21.01
C CYS A 1 9.69 36.50 20.10
N ASP A 2 9.74 36.74 18.80
CA ASP A 2 10.11 35.71 17.85
C ASP A 2 11.62 35.50 17.92
N ALA A 3 12.06 34.34 18.41
CA ALA A 3 13.48 34.06 18.67
C ALA A 3 14.34 34.14 17.39
N ARG A 4 13.70 34.02 16.22
CA ARG A 4 14.33 34.12 14.90
C ARG A 4 14.64 35.56 14.47
N GLU A 5 14.01 36.56 15.10
CA GLU A 5 14.20 37.98 14.79
C GLU A 5 15.29 38.64 15.64
N HIS A 6 15.87 37.90 16.59
CA HIS A 6 16.91 38.42 17.48
C HIS A 6 18.29 38.37 16.81
N ASP A 7 19.05 39.47 16.83
CA ASP A 7 20.35 39.60 16.17
C ASP A 7 21.40 38.54 16.59
N ALA A 8 21.24 37.97 17.79
CA ALA A 8 22.08 36.88 18.29
C ALA A 8 21.68 35.47 17.80
N TRP A 9 20.67 35.33 16.92
CA TRP A 9 20.19 34.04 16.43
C TRP A 9 21.12 33.46 15.35
N PRO A 10 21.80 32.33 15.58
CA PRO A 10 22.75 31.76 14.63
C PRO A 10 22.02 30.87 13.60
N GLY A 11 21.18 31.48 12.76
CA GLY A 11 20.27 30.77 11.86
C GLY A 11 20.96 29.82 10.86
N LEU A 12 22.14 30.21 10.36
CA LEU A 12 22.92 29.38 9.44
C LEU A 12 23.47 28.13 10.14
N ASP A 13 24.01 28.28 11.35
CA ASP A 13 24.57 27.18 12.12
C ASP A 13 23.47 26.21 12.57
N ILE A 14 22.30 26.73 12.93
CA ILE A 14 21.12 25.91 13.26
C ILE A 14 20.65 25.11 12.03
N SER A 15 20.58 25.74 10.86
CA SER A 15 20.20 25.06 9.61
C SER A 15 21.21 23.97 9.23
N ARG A 16 22.52 24.27 9.36
CA ARG A 16 23.59 23.31 9.10
C ARG A 16 23.55 22.14 10.09
N ALA A 17 23.36 22.41 11.38
CA ALA A 17 23.25 21.39 12.41
C ALA A 17 22.01 20.50 12.19
N ARG A 18 20.87 21.10 11.81
CA ARG A 18 19.67 20.36 11.43
C ARG A 18 19.92 19.44 10.25
N LYS A 19 20.52 19.94 9.16
CA LYS A 19 20.86 19.13 8.00
C LYS A 19 21.79 17.96 8.36
N ALA A 20 22.84 18.22 9.15
CA ALA A 20 23.75 17.17 9.59
C ALA A 20 23.04 16.11 10.45
N ALA A 21 22.11 16.52 11.32
CA ALA A 21 21.29 15.60 12.10
C ALA A 21 20.35 14.77 11.22
N ASP A 22 19.71 15.39 10.21
CA ASP A 22 18.84 14.71 9.25
C ASP A 22 19.61 13.69 8.40
N ASP A 23 20.80 14.05 7.91
CA ASP A 23 21.67 13.15 7.14
C ASP A 23 22.13 11.96 8.00
N THR A 24 22.51 12.23 9.27
CA THR A 24 22.90 11.18 10.22
C THR A 24 21.74 10.25 10.53
N ARG A 25 20.54 10.80 10.75
CA ARG A 25 19.31 10.03 10.95
C ARG A 25 18.99 9.17 9.74
N ALA A 26 19.05 9.73 8.53
CA ALA A 26 18.79 8.99 7.29
C ALA A 26 19.77 7.82 7.13
N HIS A 27 21.06 8.05 7.38
CA HIS A 27 22.06 6.99 7.34
C HIS A 27 21.78 5.90 8.38
N ALA A 28 21.47 6.27 9.62
CA ALA A 28 21.14 5.31 10.68
C ALA A 28 19.89 4.48 10.34
N VAL A 29 18.83 5.12 9.81
CA VAL A 29 17.61 4.44 9.35
C VAL A 29 17.94 3.46 8.22
N GLU A 30 18.77 3.86 7.26
CA GLU A 30 19.20 2.99 6.15
C GLU A 30 19.88 1.72 6.66
N GLN A 31 20.81 1.84 7.62
CA GLN A 31 21.49 0.68 8.21
C GLN A 31 20.52 -0.28 8.90
N LEU A 32 19.42 0.24 9.45
CA LEU A 32 18.41 -0.56 10.14
C LEU A 32 17.37 -1.16 9.21
N LYS A 33 17.25 -0.71 7.95
CA LYS A 33 16.22 -1.19 7.02
C LYS A 33 16.24 -2.71 6.84
N GLN A 34 17.42 -3.29 6.64
CA GLN A 34 17.56 -4.72 6.40
C GLN A 34 17.20 -5.54 7.65
N VAL A 35 17.66 -5.12 8.83
CA VAL A 35 17.34 -5.79 10.09
C VAL A 35 15.84 -5.69 10.39
N ARG A 36 15.27 -4.49 10.22
CA ARG A 36 13.83 -4.25 10.37
C ARG A 36 13.01 -5.13 9.41
N TYR A 37 13.44 -5.25 8.16
CA TYR A 37 12.78 -6.11 7.17
C TYR A 37 12.75 -7.56 7.65
N PHE A 38 13.90 -8.15 7.94
CA PHE A 38 13.95 -9.56 8.37
C PHE A 38 13.22 -9.80 9.69
N TRP A 39 13.28 -8.86 10.63
CA TRP A 39 12.51 -8.95 11.86
C TRP A 39 11.00 -8.91 11.59
N LYS A 40 10.51 -7.97 10.76
CA LYS A 40 9.09 -7.89 10.36
C LYS A 40 8.63 -9.21 9.72
N GLN A 41 9.42 -9.78 8.83
CA GLN A 41 9.11 -11.07 8.17
C GLN A 41 9.13 -12.25 9.15
N ALA A 42 10.15 -12.35 10.01
CA ALA A 42 10.23 -13.41 11.00
C ALA A 42 9.09 -13.33 12.02
N ARG A 43 8.76 -12.12 12.46
CA ARG A 43 7.61 -11.85 13.33
C ARG A 43 6.31 -12.25 12.65
N TRP A 44 6.07 -11.80 11.42
CA TRP A 44 4.87 -12.17 10.65
C TRP A 44 4.67 -13.68 10.56
N LEU A 45 5.75 -14.43 10.27
CA LEU A 45 5.70 -15.88 10.16
C LEU A 45 5.46 -16.56 11.51
N THR A 46 6.18 -16.15 12.55
CA THR A 46 6.12 -16.80 13.87
C THR A 46 4.83 -16.47 14.63
N GLU A 47 4.27 -15.28 14.45
CA GLU A 47 2.96 -14.91 15.00
C GLU A 47 1.84 -15.73 14.36
N ARG A 48 1.92 -16.02 13.05
CA ARG A 48 0.91 -16.80 12.32
C ARG A 48 1.09 -18.30 12.46
N PHE A 49 2.32 -18.81 12.56
CA PHE A 49 2.65 -20.22 12.67
C PHE A 49 3.53 -20.50 13.90
N PRO A 50 2.94 -20.48 15.11
CA PRO A 50 3.69 -20.74 16.35
C PRO A 50 4.29 -22.14 16.30
N GLU A 51 5.51 -22.28 16.85
CA GLU A 51 6.28 -23.54 16.83
C GLU A 51 6.54 -24.10 15.43
N ALA A 52 6.42 -23.27 14.38
CA ALA A 52 6.50 -23.68 12.97
C ALA A 52 5.48 -24.77 12.59
N ARG A 53 4.32 -24.80 13.27
CA ARG A 53 3.22 -25.72 12.95
C ARG A 53 2.18 -25.04 12.07
N LEU A 54 1.71 -25.77 11.08
CA LEU A 54 0.56 -25.37 10.28
C LEU A 54 -0.66 -25.28 11.19
N ARG A 55 -1.36 -24.16 11.10
CA ARG A 55 -2.69 -23.94 11.67
C ARG A 55 -3.48 -23.09 10.71
N ASP A 56 -4.79 -23.08 10.90
CA ASP A 56 -5.66 -22.22 10.11
C ASP A 56 -5.41 -20.75 10.46
N VAL A 57 -5.31 -19.92 9.42
CA VAL A 57 -5.11 -18.47 9.49
C VAL A 57 -6.08 -17.85 8.50
N GLU A 58 -7.04 -17.07 9.00
CA GLU A 58 -8.07 -16.44 8.18
C GLU A 58 -7.46 -15.56 7.09
N GLY A 59 -7.99 -15.70 5.86
CA GLY A 59 -7.48 -15.01 4.68
C GLY A 59 -6.12 -15.48 4.16
N LEU A 60 -5.48 -16.48 4.80
CA LEU A 60 -4.16 -17.00 4.40
C LEU A 60 -4.16 -18.51 4.10
N VAL A 61 -4.58 -19.36 5.04
CA VAL A 61 -4.53 -20.81 4.87
C VAL A 61 -5.55 -21.51 5.77
N LYS A 62 -6.15 -22.60 5.28
CA LYS A 62 -6.98 -23.51 6.08
C LYS A 62 -6.69 -24.96 5.66
N LEU A 63 -6.56 -25.86 6.64
CA LEU A 63 -6.52 -27.29 6.39
C LEU A 63 -7.95 -27.81 6.25
N VAL A 64 -8.26 -28.45 5.12
CA VAL A 64 -9.60 -28.99 4.82
C VAL A 64 -9.50 -30.46 4.46
N ASP A 65 -10.51 -31.24 4.82
CA ASP A 65 -10.60 -32.66 4.47
C ASP A 65 -11.41 -32.87 3.17
N LEU A 66 -11.41 -34.11 2.66
CA LEU A 66 -12.11 -34.44 1.42
C LEU A 66 -13.64 -34.32 1.56
N ALA A 67 -14.19 -34.47 2.76
CA ALA A 67 -15.63 -34.36 2.98
C ALA A 67 -16.10 -32.90 2.88
N GLU A 68 -15.32 -31.96 3.42
CA GLU A 68 -15.56 -30.51 3.26
C GLU A 68 -15.40 -30.08 1.79
N ILE A 69 -14.44 -30.65 1.06
CA ILE A 69 -14.26 -30.39 -0.37
C ILE A 69 -15.46 -30.92 -1.18
N GLU A 70 -15.92 -32.14 -0.91
CA GLU A 70 -17.10 -32.73 -1.56
C GLU A 70 -18.36 -31.90 -1.29
N ALA A 71 -18.57 -31.45 -0.04
CA ALA A 71 -19.67 -30.57 0.33
C ALA A 71 -19.64 -29.20 -0.38
N ASN A 72 -18.48 -28.79 -0.87
CA ASN A 72 -18.26 -27.57 -1.65
C ASN A 72 -18.18 -27.83 -3.16
N ASP A 73 -18.84 -28.88 -3.66
CA ASP A 73 -18.90 -29.27 -5.07
C ASP A 73 -17.51 -29.50 -5.70
N TRP A 74 -16.54 -29.97 -4.91
CA TRP A 74 -15.14 -30.15 -5.32
C TRP A 74 -14.44 -28.85 -5.78
N SER A 75 -15.02 -27.69 -5.47
CA SER A 75 -14.41 -26.40 -5.78
C SER A 75 -13.20 -26.16 -4.88
N LEU A 76 -12.04 -25.84 -5.45
CA LEU A 76 -10.83 -25.53 -4.69
C LEU A 76 -10.59 -24.02 -4.55
N THR A 77 -11.62 -23.20 -4.79
CA THR A 77 -11.50 -21.73 -4.66
C THR A 77 -11.22 -21.38 -3.19
N PRO A 78 -10.06 -20.76 -2.86
CA PRO A 78 -9.66 -20.53 -1.47
C PRO A 78 -10.69 -19.76 -0.64
N GLY A 79 -11.40 -18.81 -1.25
CA GLY A 79 -12.45 -18.04 -0.58
C GLY A 79 -13.61 -18.85 -0.01
N ARG A 80 -13.82 -20.11 -0.46
CA ARG A 80 -14.83 -21.01 0.14
C ARG A 80 -14.41 -21.58 1.49
N TYR A 81 -13.12 -21.56 1.81
CA TYR A 81 -12.56 -22.25 2.97
C TYR A 81 -11.83 -21.31 3.93
N VAL A 82 -11.02 -20.41 3.39
CA VAL A 82 -9.97 -19.68 4.13
C VAL A 82 -10.52 -18.44 4.87
N GLY A 83 -11.73 -17.97 4.54
CA GLY A 83 -12.30 -16.76 5.12
C GLY A 83 -11.59 -15.49 4.65
N ILE A 84 -11.79 -14.38 5.37
CA ILE A 84 -11.23 -13.06 5.07
C ILE A 84 -10.34 -12.67 6.24
N ALA A 85 -9.12 -12.21 5.96
CA ALA A 85 -8.23 -11.72 7.02
C ALA A 85 -8.84 -10.48 7.69
N PRO A 86 -8.67 -10.30 9.01
CA PRO A 86 -9.01 -9.05 9.65
C PRO A 86 -8.23 -7.89 9.00
N GLU A 87 -8.84 -6.71 8.97
CA GLU A 87 -8.20 -5.50 8.44
C GLU A 87 -6.90 -5.22 9.22
N GLU A 88 -5.77 -5.26 8.53
CA GLU A 88 -4.50 -4.78 9.04
C GLU A 88 -4.29 -3.36 8.50
N GLU A 89 -4.11 -2.38 9.39
CA GLU A 89 -3.68 -1.03 9.00
C GLU A 89 -2.24 -1.13 8.50
N ASP A 90 -2.03 -0.91 7.20
CA ASP A 90 -0.69 -0.73 6.66
C ASP A 90 -0.21 0.68 7.02
N GLU A 91 0.60 0.79 8.07
CA GLU A 91 1.18 2.07 8.55
C GLU A 91 1.95 2.83 7.45
N ASP A 92 2.39 2.13 6.41
CA ASP A 92 3.15 2.71 5.30
C ASP A 92 2.24 3.11 4.10
N PHE A 93 0.93 2.84 4.13
CA PHE A 93 -0.01 3.15 3.04
C PHE A 93 -0.76 4.48 3.26
N ASP A 94 -0.51 5.47 2.40
CA ASP A 94 -1.25 6.72 2.39
C ASP A 94 -2.53 6.59 1.53
N PHE A 95 -3.65 6.35 2.20
CA PHE A 95 -4.96 6.21 1.55
C PHE A 95 -5.42 7.50 0.86
N GLU A 96 -5.07 8.67 1.41
CA GLU A 96 -5.49 9.95 0.84
C GLU A 96 -4.73 10.25 -0.45
N GLU A 97 -3.43 9.98 -0.48
CA GLU A 97 -2.61 10.07 -1.70
C GLU A 97 -3.12 9.11 -2.77
N ALA A 98 -3.30 7.83 -2.44
CA ALA A 98 -3.79 6.83 -3.39
C ALA A 98 -5.17 7.19 -3.97
N MET A 99 -6.10 7.66 -3.14
CA MET A 99 -7.43 8.08 -3.60
C MET A 99 -7.36 9.31 -4.50
N ARG A 100 -6.47 10.25 -4.20
CA ARG A 100 -6.26 11.44 -5.03
C ARG A 100 -5.71 11.05 -6.40
N ASP A 101 -4.72 10.17 -6.44
CA ASP A 101 -4.11 9.69 -7.68
C ASP A 101 -5.15 8.96 -8.55
N ILE A 102 -5.94 8.05 -7.96
CA ILE A 102 -7.03 7.36 -8.65
C ILE A 102 -8.06 8.35 -9.19
N HIS A 103 -8.39 9.40 -8.42
CA HIS A 103 -9.36 10.40 -8.85
C HIS A 103 -8.86 11.20 -10.06
N VAL A 104 -7.59 11.62 -10.05
CA VAL A 104 -6.97 12.32 -11.17
C VAL A 104 -6.94 11.43 -12.42
N GLU A 105 -6.51 10.17 -12.27
CA GLU A 105 -6.49 9.21 -13.38
C GLU A 105 -7.89 8.99 -13.96
N LEU A 106 -8.92 8.92 -13.10
CA LEU A 106 -10.31 8.78 -13.54
C LEU A 106 -10.81 10.02 -14.31
N GLU A 107 -10.44 11.23 -13.89
CA GLU A 107 -10.79 12.46 -14.59
C GLU A 107 -10.14 12.50 -15.99
N ASP A 108 -8.88 12.11 -16.10
CA ASP A 108 -8.16 12.03 -17.38
C ASP A 108 -8.82 11.01 -18.32
N LEU A 109 -9.11 9.80 -17.83
CA LEU A 109 -9.81 8.76 -18.60
C LEU A 109 -11.20 9.21 -19.08
N ASN A 110 -11.92 9.97 -18.27
CA ASN A 110 -13.22 10.53 -18.65
C ASN A 110 -13.08 11.60 -19.75
N ALA A 111 -12.06 12.45 -19.66
CA ALA A 111 -11.77 13.45 -20.69
C ALA A 111 -11.43 12.78 -22.03
N GLU A 112 -10.58 11.74 -22.00
CA GLU A 112 -10.26 10.93 -23.17
C GLU A 112 -11.49 10.24 -23.76
N ALA A 113 -12.35 9.66 -22.92
CA ALA A 113 -13.58 9.02 -23.36
C ALA A 113 -14.53 9.99 -24.07
N VAL A 114 -14.67 11.23 -23.56
CA VAL A 114 -15.48 12.27 -24.22
C VAL A 114 -14.90 12.65 -25.57
N GLN A 115 -13.57 12.82 -25.66
CA GLN A 115 -12.91 13.12 -26.92
C GLN A 115 -13.11 12.00 -27.94
N LEU A 116 -12.91 10.75 -27.52
CA LEU A 116 -13.09 9.58 -28.36
C LEU A 116 -14.54 9.45 -28.85
N ALA A 117 -15.52 9.67 -27.98
CA ALA A 117 -16.93 9.67 -28.35
C ALA A 117 -17.25 10.77 -29.38
N ALA A 118 -16.67 11.96 -29.24
CA ALA A 118 -16.84 13.05 -30.20
C ALA A 118 -16.22 12.70 -31.57
N THR A 119 -15.03 12.12 -31.58
CA THR A 119 -14.36 11.65 -32.80
C THR A 119 -15.16 10.55 -33.49
N ILE A 120 -15.66 9.57 -32.74
CA ILE A 120 -16.51 8.51 -33.28
C ILE A 120 -17.76 9.13 -33.93
N LYS A 121 -18.46 10.02 -33.21
CA LYS A 121 -19.65 10.70 -33.74
C LYS A 121 -19.37 11.44 -35.04
N LYS A 122 -18.28 12.22 -35.09
CA LYS A 122 -17.86 12.94 -36.28
C LYS A 122 -17.58 12.00 -37.46
N ASN A 123 -16.90 10.89 -37.21
CA ASN A 123 -16.61 9.90 -38.25
C ASN A 123 -17.89 9.25 -38.81
N PHE A 124 -18.90 9.00 -37.97
CA PHE A 124 -20.21 8.51 -38.42
C PHE A 124 -20.93 9.54 -39.31
N GLU A 125 -20.96 10.80 -38.89
CA GLU A 125 -21.54 11.91 -39.67
C GLU A 125 -20.87 12.05 -41.05
N GLU A 126 -19.54 11.91 -41.13
CA GLU A 126 -18.77 11.94 -42.39
C GLU A 126 -19.05 10.73 -43.30
N LEU A 127 -19.41 9.58 -42.73
CA LEU A 127 -19.80 8.38 -43.47
C LEU A 127 -21.27 8.40 -43.95
N GLY A 128 -22.04 9.44 -43.59
CA GLY A 128 -23.43 9.61 -44.01
C GLY A 128 -24.41 8.70 -43.29
N ILE A 129 -24.08 8.24 -42.07
CA ILE A 129 -24.93 7.44 -41.18
C ILE A 129 -25.14 8.18 -39.86
#